data_AF-A0A2M9KHI1-F1
#
_entry.id   AF-A0A2M9KHI1-F1
#
_cell.length_a   1.000
_cell.length_b   1.000
_cell.length_c   1.000
_cell.angle_alpha   90.00
_cell.angle_beta   90.00
_cell.angle_gamma   90.00
#
_symmetry.space_group_name_H-M   'P 1'
#
loop_
_entity.id
_entity.type
_entity.pdbx_description
1 polymer ?
#
loop_
_entity_poly.entity_id
_entity_poly.type
_entity_poly.pdbx_seq_one_letter_code
_entity_poly.pdbx_strand_id
1 'polypeptide(L)'
;MLRIHLTPDDLARVRIAPAPDPLAETILSLPVLQSRDRGGAGLDGWRERTRRALLPGMRPLLELAPARPDEYVPEAFLHAVTATLADSLDHTWSLARRQWTADLHATEVLRPDAPDWIRRLHAGEREWSGIVHSAVERYHAVAVAPYWSQLLAAAHADRTRRALAAADTGTGGLLASLHPEIRWDPPVLSVPCAFDTDLEPAGRGLDLVPTFFWPRPLALLDNAEPERPLVLRYPLARDLATYRAVWAAAAPPGPDGALAALLGTTRARTLQAAAAPAGTAELARRTGTSPATASHHASVLRAAGLLTTERDGSGVRHALTPMGRALLQDHALPPPSA
;
A
#
# COMPACT_ATOMS: atom_id res chain seq x y z
N MET A 1 -4.95 4.58 26.24
CA MET A 1 -3.88 3.57 26.19
C MET A 1 -4.53 2.22 26.03
N LEU A 2 -4.14 1.44 25.03
CA LEU A 2 -4.62 0.08 24.81
C LEU A 2 -3.66 -0.91 25.46
N ARG A 3 -4.18 -1.86 26.26
CA ARG A 3 -3.42 -2.97 26.85
C ARG A 3 -3.87 -4.28 26.21
N ILE A 4 -2.96 -4.99 25.56
CA ILE A 4 -3.24 -6.28 24.92
C ILE A 4 -2.63 -7.37 25.80
N HIS A 5 -3.47 -8.21 26.41
CA HIS A 5 -3.03 -9.33 27.24
C HIS A 5 -2.76 -10.54 26.35
N LEU A 6 -1.50 -10.95 26.25
CA LEU A 6 -1.06 -12.02 25.35
C LEU A 6 -0.82 -13.32 26.13
N THR A 7 -1.55 -14.37 25.77
CA THR A 7 -1.30 -15.73 26.27
C THR A 7 -0.08 -16.36 25.57
N PRO A 8 0.48 -17.47 26.10
CA PRO A 8 1.52 -18.21 25.39
C PRO A 8 1.11 -18.66 23.98
N ASP A 9 -0.17 -19.03 23.79
CA ASP A 9 -0.71 -19.40 22.48
C ASP A 9 -0.76 -18.21 21.52
N ASP A 10 -1.06 -17.02 22.02
CA ASP A 10 -1.00 -15.78 21.22
C ASP A 10 0.43 -15.49 20.79
N LEU A 11 1.39 -15.61 21.71
CA LEU A 11 2.81 -15.39 21.43
C LEU A 11 3.36 -16.38 20.40
N ALA A 12 2.89 -17.62 20.41
CA ALA A 12 3.24 -18.63 19.41
C ALA A 12 2.63 -18.36 18.02
N ARG A 13 1.60 -17.50 17.94
CA ARG A 13 0.88 -17.13 16.71
C ARG A 13 1.17 -15.71 16.25
N VAL A 14 2.19 -15.05 16.80
CA VAL A 14 2.66 -13.74 16.29
C VAL A 14 3.25 -13.92 14.90
N ARG A 15 2.75 -13.14 13.93
CA ARG A 15 3.19 -13.16 12.54
C ARG A 15 3.52 -11.75 12.08
N ILE A 16 4.42 -11.65 11.11
CA ILE A 16 4.75 -10.39 10.45
C ILE A 16 4.23 -10.48 9.03
N ALA A 17 3.37 -9.54 8.64
CA ALA A 17 2.84 -9.46 7.29
C ALA A 17 3.97 -9.33 6.26
N PRO A 18 3.84 -9.93 5.07
CA PRO A 18 4.89 -9.91 4.06
C PRO A 18 5.14 -8.52 3.46
N ALA A 19 4.11 -7.68 3.46
CA ALA A 19 4.10 -6.32 2.90
C ALA A 19 2.98 -5.49 3.55
N PRO A 20 3.04 -4.14 3.46
CA PRO A 20 1.90 -3.27 3.71
C PRO A 20 0.79 -3.51 2.69
N ASP A 21 -0.44 -3.17 3.05
CA ASP A 21 -1.61 -3.22 2.16
C ASP A 21 -1.78 -1.89 1.39
N PRO A 22 -1.99 -1.93 0.05
CA PRO A 22 -2.05 -0.73 -0.77
C PRO A 22 -3.27 0.15 -0.47
N LEU A 23 -4.42 -0.42 -0.13
CA LEU A 23 -5.60 0.37 0.25
C LEU A 23 -5.37 1.05 1.60
N ALA A 24 -4.84 0.31 2.57
CA ALA A 24 -4.53 0.86 3.88
C ALA A 24 -3.53 2.01 3.80
N GLU A 25 -2.42 1.87 3.06
CA GLU A 25 -1.46 2.97 2.86
C GLU A 25 -2.11 4.17 2.16
N THR A 26 -3.03 3.92 1.23
CA THR A 26 -3.79 4.97 0.56
C THR A 26 -4.64 5.76 1.56
N ILE A 27 -5.40 5.07 2.40
CA ILE A 27 -6.25 5.70 3.41
C ILE A 27 -5.43 6.42 4.47
N LEU A 28 -4.38 5.77 4.99
CA LEU A 28 -3.50 6.32 6.03
C LEU A 28 -2.70 7.53 5.56
N SER A 29 -2.50 7.69 4.25
CA SER A 29 -1.87 8.89 3.68
C SER A 29 -2.78 10.13 3.69
N LEU A 30 -4.10 9.99 3.75
CA LEU A 30 -5.04 11.13 3.63
C LEU A 30 -4.91 12.12 4.80
N PRO A 31 -4.83 11.70 6.08
CA PRO A 31 -4.61 12.63 7.19
C PRO A 31 -3.22 13.30 7.12
N VAL A 32 -2.23 12.59 6.59
CA VAL A 32 -0.85 13.06 6.41
C VAL A 32 -0.75 14.08 5.27
N LEU A 33 -1.61 13.97 4.26
CA LEU A 33 -1.77 14.97 3.21
C LEU A 33 -2.36 16.27 3.74
N GLN A 34 -3.29 16.18 4.70
CA GLN A 34 -4.03 17.31 5.25
C GLN A 34 -3.24 18.06 6.34
N SER A 35 -2.45 17.37 7.16
CA SER A 35 -1.68 17.98 8.25
C SER A 35 -0.18 17.76 8.11
N ARG A 36 0.60 18.84 8.28
CA ARG A 36 2.08 18.77 8.35
C ARG A 36 2.58 18.16 9.66
N ASP A 37 1.77 18.19 10.71
CA ASP A 37 2.13 17.64 12.03
C ASP A 37 2.27 16.11 11.98
N ARG A 38 1.64 15.46 10.99
CA ARG A 38 1.73 14.00 10.77
C ARG A 38 2.83 13.68 9.76
N GLY A 39 3.80 12.85 10.17
CA GLY A 39 4.91 12.37 9.34
C GLY A 39 6.08 13.35 9.13
N GLY A 40 5.98 14.58 9.65
CA GLY A 40 7.08 15.55 9.68
C GLY A 40 7.61 16.00 8.31
N ALA A 41 8.75 16.70 8.29
CA ALA A 41 9.31 17.32 7.09
C ALA A 41 9.74 16.33 5.99
N GLY A 42 9.95 15.05 6.33
CA GLY A 42 10.32 14.00 5.37
C GLY A 42 9.29 13.76 4.26
N LEU A 43 8.04 14.18 4.48
CA LEU A 43 6.92 14.00 3.55
C LEU A 43 6.52 15.28 2.79
N ASP A 44 7.24 16.40 2.96
CA ASP A 44 6.84 17.68 2.34
C ASP A 44 6.85 17.63 0.81
N GLY A 45 7.87 17.01 0.22
CA GLY A 45 7.95 16.85 -1.23
C GLY A 45 6.83 15.99 -1.80
N TRP A 46 6.45 14.93 -1.09
CA TRP A 46 5.29 14.10 -1.43
C TRP A 46 4.00 14.91 -1.32
N ARG A 47 3.76 15.58 -0.18
CA ARG A 47 2.56 16.40 0.05
C ARG A 47 2.34 17.42 -1.06
N GLU A 48 3.40 18.14 -1.44
CA GLU A 48 3.30 19.17 -2.47
C GLU A 48 2.92 18.59 -3.83
N ARG A 49 3.57 17.49 -4.25
CA ARG A 49 3.25 16.81 -5.52
C ARG A 49 1.83 16.26 -5.52
N THR A 50 1.43 15.58 -4.45
CA THR A 50 0.10 14.99 -4.33
C THR A 50 -0.99 16.06 -4.31
N ARG A 51 -0.81 17.16 -3.56
CA ARG A 51 -1.79 18.26 -3.52
C ARG A 51 -2.00 18.91 -4.89
N ARG A 52 -0.95 19.08 -5.69
CA ARG A 52 -1.05 19.60 -7.07
C ARG A 52 -1.82 18.67 -8.00
N ALA A 53 -1.78 17.37 -7.76
CA ALA A 53 -2.46 16.34 -8.54
C ALA A 53 -3.88 16.02 -8.04
N LEU A 54 -4.34 16.64 -6.94
CA LEU A 54 -5.68 16.39 -6.41
C LEU A 54 -6.77 16.92 -7.34
N LEU A 55 -7.71 16.04 -7.68
CA LEU A 55 -8.89 16.38 -8.47
C LEU A 55 -10.12 16.57 -7.56
N PRO A 56 -11.12 17.38 -7.97
CA PRO A 56 -12.34 17.60 -7.18
C PRO A 56 -13.05 16.30 -6.74
N GLY A 57 -13.05 15.28 -7.61
CA GLY A 57 -13.64 13.98 -7.31
C GLY A 57 -12.94 13.15 -6.21
N MET A 58 -11.76 13.57 -5.75
CA MET A 58 -11.03 12.92 -4.65
C MET A 58 -11.38 13.53 -3.28
N ARG A 59 -12.05 14.69 -3.24
CA ARG A 59 -12.37 15.41 -2.01
C ARG A 59 -13.13 14.59 -0.96
N PRO A 60 -14.08 13.70 -1.33
CA PRO A 60 -14.76 12.86 -0.34
C PRO A 60 -13.79 12.02 0.50
N LEU A 61 -12.61 11.67 -0.01
CA LEU A 61 -11.62 10.92 0.77
C LEU A 61 -11.02 11.74 1.92
N LEU A 62 -10.87 13.05 1.74
CA LEU A 62 -10.37 13.92 2.80
C LEU A 62 -11.36 14.00 3.97
N GLU A 63 -12.66 13.89 3.68
CA GLU A 63 -13.73 13.77 4.67
C GLU A 63 -13.84 12.34 5.24
N LEU A 64 -13.54 11.30 4.44
CA LEU A 64 -13.49 9.92 4.90
C LEU A 64 -12.43 9.73 5.98
N ALA A 65 -11.20 10.20 5.73
CA ALA A 65 -10.06 10.09 6.63
C ALA A 65 -9.46 11.49 6.90
N PRO A 66 -10.05 12.29 7.80
CA PRO A 66 -9.62 13.67 8.07
C PRO A 66 -8.34 13.74 8.90
N ALA A 67 -7.71 14.91 8.91
CA ALA A 67 -6.57 15.19 9.79
C ALA A 67 -6.91 15.29 11.29
N ARG A 68 -8.19 15.49 11.67
CA ARG A 68 -8.69 15.69 13.05
C ARG A 68 -10.06 15.02 13.24
N PRO A 69 -10.46 14.55 14.44
CA PRO A 69 -9.76 14.55 15.72
C PRO A 69 -8.91 13.28 15.92
N ASP A 70 -8.25 13.17 17.06
CA ASP A 70 -7.12 12.27 17.33
C ASP A 70 -7.40 10.80 17.00
N GLU A 71 -6.45 10.20 16.28
CA GLU A 71 -6.36 8.75 15.99
C GLU A 71 -7.49 8.11 15.16
N TYR A 72 -8.51 8.86 14.74
CA TYR A 72 -9.54 8.29 13.86
C TYR A 72 -8.96 7.81 12.53
N VAL A 73 -9.30 6.57 12.20
CA VAL A 73 -9.09 5.93 10.90
C VAL A 73 -10.34 5.11 10.58
N PRO A 74 -10.78 5.04 9.32
CA PRO A 74 -11.90 4.18 8.95
C PRO A 74 -11.38 2.73 8.84
N GLU A 75 -11.51 1.96 9.92
CA GLU A 75 -10.92 0.63 10.07
C GLU A 75 -11.43 -0.36 9.01
N ALA A 76 -12.66 -0.17 8.51
CA ALA A 76 -13.22 -0.95 7.42
C ALA A 76 -12.29 -1.04 6.20
N PHE A 77 -11.50 0.01 5.92
CA PHE A 77 -10.56 0.07 4.79
C PHE A 77 -9.14 -0.43 5.13
N LEU A 78 -8.90 -0.91 6.35
CA LEU A 78 -7.59 -1.32 6.84
C LEU A 78 -7.47 -2.84 7.07
N HIS A 79 -8.57 -3.60 6.97
CA HIS A 79 -8.58 -5.05 7.19
C HIS A 79 -7.92 -5.87 6.09
N ALA A 80 -7.83 -5.31 4.88
CA ALA A 80 -7.19 -5.99 3.77
C ALA A 80 -5.69 -6.21 4.03
N VAL A 81 -5.22 -7.40 3.67
CA VAL A 81 -3.80 -7.75 3.60
C VAL A 81 -3.58 -8.43 2.26
N THR A 82 -3.69 -7.64 1.18
CA THR A 82 -3.56 -8.16 -0.19
C THR A 82 -2.38 -7.53 -0.93
N ALA A 83 -2.06 -8.05 -2.11
CA ALA A 83 -0.95 -7.56 -2.92
C ALA A 83 -1.34 -6.39 -3.84
N THR A 84 -2.63 -6.18 -4.13
CA THR A 84 -3.09 -5.21 -5.12
C THR A 84 -4.24 -4.36 -4.59
N LEU A 85 -4.34 -3.11 -5.06
CA LEU A 85 -5.43 -2.22 -4.64
C LEU A 85 -6.81 -2.79 -4.98
N ALA A 86 -6.94 -3.43 -6.14
CA ALA A 86 -8.20 -4.03 -6.59
C ALA A 86 -8.66 -5.13 -5.62
N ASP A 87 -7.77 -6.05 -5.26
CA ASP A 87 -8.07 -7.12 -4.31
C ASP A 87 -8.41 -6.56 -2.92
N SER A 88 -7.74 -5.49 -2.48
CA SER A 88 -8.04 -4.84 -1.20
C SER A 88 -9.41 -4.15 -1.20
N LEU A 89 -9.80 -3.53 -2.32
CA LEU A 89 -11.13 -2.95 -2.49
C LEU A 89 -12.21 -4.04 -2.51
N ASP A 90 -12.01 -5.11 -3.27
CA ASP A 90 -12.92 -6.26 -3.32
C ASP A 90 -13.08 -6.90 -1.93
N HIS A 91 -11.98 -7.03 -1.18
CA HIS A 91 -12.02 -7.47 0.22
C HIS A 91 -12.87 -6.54 1.09
N THR A 92 -12.63 -5.23 1.01
CA THR A 92 -13.32 -4.22 1.82
C THR A 92 -14.83 -4.22 1.55
N TRP A 93 -15.21 -4.29 0.28
CA TRP A 93 -16.63 -4.32 -0.11
C TRP A 93 -17.31 -5.67 0.16
N SER A 94 -16.54 -6.75 0.36
CA SER A 94 -17.05 -8.07 0.76
C SER A 94 -17.07 -8.30 2.27
N LEU A 95 -16.60 -7.34 3.09
CA LEU A 95 -16.72 -7.40 4.54
C LEU A 95 -18.19 -7.61 4.96
N ALA A 96 -18.40 -8.43 5.98
CA ALA A 96 -19.75 -8.68 6.45
C ALA A 96 -20.35 -7.40 7.08
N ARG A 97 -21.68 -7.36 7.13
CA ARG A 97 -22.43 -6.18 7.61
C ARG A 97 -21.99 -5.75 9.02
N ARG A 98 -21.60 -6.70 9.86
CA ARG A 98 -21.20 -6.46 11.25
C ARG A 98 -19.91 -5.64 11.37
N GLN A 99 -18.92 -5.82 10.48
CA GLN A 99 -17.70 -5.01 10.46
C GLN A 99 -18.04 -3.56 10.08
N TRP A 100 -18.82 -3.37 9.01
CA TRP A 100 -19.30 -2.03 8.62
C TRP A 100 -20.11 -1.36 9.73
N THR A 101 -20.95 -2.10 10.46
CA THR A 101 -21.68 -1.54 11.61
C THR A 101 -20.73 -1.16 12.76
N ALA A 102 -19.69 -1.96 13.04
CA ALA A 102 -18.70 -1.67 14.06
C ALA A 102 -17.87 -0.41 13.71
N ASP A 103 -17.41 -0.29 12.46
CA ASP A 103 -16.70 0.89 11.96
C ASP A 103 -17.56 2.15 11.98
N LEU A 104 -18.87 2.02 11.65
CA LEU A 104 -19.81 3.12 11.78
C LEU A 104 -19.96 3.56 13.23
N HIS A 105 -20.09 2.62 14.17
CA HIS A 105 -20.21 2.95 15.59
C HIS A 105 -18.97 3.71 16.09
N ALA A 106 -17.77 3.26 15.74
CA ALA A 106 -16.54 3.98 16.06
C ALA A 106 -16.51 5.38 15.42
N THR A 107 -16.98 5.49 14.18
CA THR A 107 -17.12 6.78 13.47
C THR A 107 -18.09 7.71 14.18
N GLU A 108 -19.25 7.26 14.62
CA GLU A 108 -20.24 8.10 15.33
C GLU A 108 -19.72 8.58 16.69
N VAL A 109 -18.94 7.75 17.39
CA VAL A 109 -18.32 8.10 18.68
C VAL A 109 -17.18 9.11 18.50
N LEU A 110 -16.28 8.87 17.55
CA LEU A 110 -15.09 9.70 17.34
C LEU A 110 -15.35 10.94 16.48
N ARG A 111 -16.40 10.90 15.66
CA ARG A 111 -16.77 11.93 14.67
C ARG A 111 -18.29 12.11 14.61
N PRO A 112 -18.93 12.64 15.67
CA PRO A 112 -20.38 12.86 15.69
C PRO A 112 -20.85 13.78 14.56
N ASP A 113 -19.99 14.71 14.11
CA ASP A 113 -20.27 15.65 13.01
C ASP A 113 -19.87 15.09 11.62
N ALA A 114 -19.68 13.78 11.49
CA ALA A 114 -19.41 13.14 10.21
C ALA A 114 -20.53 13.46 9.20
N PRO A 115 -20.20 13.82 7.94
CA PRO A 115 -21.19 14.04 6.90
C PRO A 115 -22.11 12.84 6.72
N ASP A 116 -23.39 13.09 6.44
CA ASP A 116 -24.41 12.05 6.32
C ASP A 116 -24.08 10.98 5.27
N TRP A 117 -23.35 11.36 4.22
CA TRP A 117 -22.90 10.43 3.20
C TRP A 117 -22.02 9.30 3.76
N ILE A 118 -21.31 9.51 4.88
CA ILE A 118 -20.54 8.45 5.55
C ILE A 118 -21.50 7.41 6.13
N ARG A 119 -22.62 7.82 6.76
CA ARG A 119 -23.66 6.87 7.21
C ARG A 119 -24.27 6.11 6.04
N ARG A 120 -24.55 6.80 4.93
CA ARG A 120 -25.09 6.20 3.69
C ARG A 120 -24.12 5.18 3.07
N LEU A 121 -22.83 5.49 3.04
CA LEU A 121 -21.77 4.55 2.65
C LEU A 121 -21.80 3.31 3.54
N HIS A 122 -21.78 3.51 4.86
CA HIS A 122 -21.83 2.40 5.82
C HIS A 122 -23.13 1.64 5.73
N ALA A 123 -24.26 2.21 5.29
CA ALA A 123 -25.52 1.52 5.02
C ALA A 123 -25.50 0.64 3.75
N GLY A 124 -24.42 0.71 2.95
CA GLY A 124 -24.26 -0.08 1.73
C GLY A 124 -24.88 0.57 0.50
N GLU A 125 -25.08 1.89 0.51
CA GLU A 125 -25.59 2.59 -0.67
C GLU A 125 -24.56 2.59 -1.81
N ARG A 126 -24.93 1.94 -2.92
CA ARG A 126 -24.04 1.72 -4.08
C ARG A 126 -23.49 3.00 -4.69
N GLU A 127 -24.25 4.10 -4.63
CA GLU A 127 -23.80 5.42 -5.09
C GLU A 127 -22.50 5.83 -4.38
N TRP A 128 -22.49 5.80 -3.05
CA TRP A 128 -21.34 6.20 -2.25
C TRP A 128 -20.20 5.20 -2.32
N SER A 129 -20.48 3.90 -2.37
CA SER A 129 -19.44 2.89 -2.62
C SER A 129 -18.73 3.14 -3.96
N GLY A 130 -19.47 3.45 -5.02
CA GLY A 130 -18.91 3.75 -6.35
C GLY A 130 -18.08 5.04 -6.38
N ILE A 131 -18.55 6.09 -5.68
CA ILE A 131 -17.81 7.36 -5.53
C ILE A 131 -16.50 7.12 -4.77
N VAL A 132 -16.54 6.44 -3.63
CA VAL A 132 -15.36 6.17 -2.80
C VAL A 132 -14.39 5.27 -3.53
N HIS A 133 -14.85 4.19 -4.17
CA HIS A 133 -14.02 3.31 -5.00
C HIS A 133 -13.25 4.13 -6.05
N SER A 134 -13.98 4.88 -6.88
CA SER A 134 -13.38 5.67 -7.95
C SER A 134 -12.40 6.72 -7.43
N ALA A 135 -12.72 7.35 -6.30
CA ALA A 135 -11.86 8.33 -5.66
C ALA A 135 -10.57 7.68 -5.14
N VAL A 136 -10.66 6.51 -4.49
CA VAL A 136 -9.52 5.75 -3.98
C VAL A 136 -8.58 5.35 -5.11
N GLU A 137 -9.08 4.79 -6.21
CA GLU A 137 -8.23 4.41 -7.36
C GLU A 137 -7.45 5.60 -7.92
N ARG A 138 -8.14 6.73 -8.14
CA ARG A 138 -7.50 7.95 -8.67
C ARG A 138 -6.49 8.52 -7.69
N TYR A 139 -6.82 8.57 -6.41
CA TYR A 139 -5.93 9.10 -5.39
C TYR A 139 -4.71 8.19 -5.19
N HIS A 140 -4.89 6.87 -5.12
CA HIS A 140 -3.79 5.90 -5.05
C HIS A 140 -2.82 6.07 -6.20
N ALA A 141 -3.32 6.22 -7.43
CA ALA A 141 -2.51 6.36 -8.63
C ALA A 141 -1.54 7.57 -8.60
N VAL A 142 -1.90 8.65 -7.89
CA VAL A 142 -1.07 9.85 -7.78
C VAL A 142 -0.27 9.92 -6.48
N ALA A 143 -0.82 9.38 -5.39
CA ALA A 143 -0.26 9.53 -4.05
C ALA A 143 0.64 8.37 -3.63
N VAL A 144 0.32 7.14 -4.03
CA VAL A 144 0.98 5.93 -3.49
C VAL A 144 1.65 5.12 -4.59
N ALA A 145 0.94 4.83 -5.68
CA ALA A 145 1.42 3.99 -6.77
C ALA A 145 2.82 4.37 -7.31
N PRO A 146 3.17 5.67 -7.49
CA PRO A 146 4.47 6.05 -8.02
C PRO A 146 5.65 5.67 -7.13
N TYR A 147 5.38 5.28 -5.88
CA TYR A 147 6.39 5.01 -4.86
C TYR A 147 6.29 3.57 -4.32
N TRP A 148 5.36 2.77 -4.85
CA TRP A 148 4.95 1.51 -4.25
C TRP A 148 6.09 0.49 -4.20
N SER A 149 6.93 0.43 -5.23
CA SER A 149 8.10 -0.46 -5.26
C SER A 149 9.11 -0.13 -4.17
N GLN A 150 9.39 1.15 -3.93
CA GLN A 150 10.31 1.60 -2.88
C GLN A 150 9.72 1.31 -1.50
N LEU A 151 8.39 1.48 -1.33
CA LEU A 151 7.69 1.10 -0.11
C LEU A 151 7.78 -0.40 0.17
N LEU A 152 7.58 -1.24 -0.85
CA LEU A 152 7.73 -2.70 -0.73
C LEU A 152 9.17 -3.10 -0.38
N ALA A 153 10.17 -2.46 -1.00
CA ALA A 153 11.58 -2.71 -0.68
C ALA A 153 11.90 -2.34 0.78
N ALA A 154 11.40 -1.20 1.26
CA ALA A 154 11.55 -0.78 2.64
C ALA A 154 10.87 -1.74 3.62
N ALA A 155 9.66 -2.22 3.29
CA ALA A 155 8.93 -3.19 4.08
C ALA A 155 9.64 -4.56 4.14
N HIS A 156 10.23 -5.01 3.03
CA HIS A 156 11.01 -6.25 3.00
C HIS A 156 12.25 -6.15 3.89
N ALA A 157 12.99 -5.05 3.80
CA ALA A 157 14.15 -4.82 4.65
C ALA A 157 13.77 -4.74 6.14
N ASP A 158 12.64 -4.11 6.48
CA ASP A 158 12.13 -4.11 7.85
C ASP A 158 11.76 -5.51 8.31
N ARG A 159 11.02 -6.28 7.51
CA ARG A 159 10.65 -7.65 7.85
C ARG A 159 11.87 -8.52 8.15
N THR A 160 12.94 -8.42 7.38
CA THR A 160 14.21 -9.12 7.67
C THR A 160 14.79 -8.69 9.03
N ARG A 161 14.81 -7.39 9.32
CA ARG A 161 15.25 -6.87 10.61
C ARG A 161 14.41 -7.41 11.78
N ARG A 162 13.07 -7.46 11.61
CA ARG A 162 12.14 -8.00 12.60
C ARG A 162 12.30 -9.51 12.81
N ALA A 163 12.51 -10.26 11.73
CA ALA A 163 12.77 -11.69 11.80
C ALA A 163 14.07 -11.99 12.58
N LEU A 164 15.13 -11.21 12.34
CA LEU A 164 16.38 -11.30 13.11
C LEU A 164 16.16 -10.93 14.58
N ALA A 165 15.45 -9.84 14.88
CA ALA A 165 15.12 -9.48 16.26
C ALA A 165 14.37 -10.60 16.99
N ALA A 166 13.41 -11.25 16.32
CA ALA A 166 12.69 -12.40 16.87
C ALA A 166 13.61 -13.61 17.14
N ALA A 167 14.56 -13.88 16.24
CA ALA A 167 15.53 -14.96 16.41
C ALA A 167 16.53 -14.68 17.54
N ASP A 168 17.01 -13.44 17.65
CA ASP A 168 18.04 -13.05 18.61
C ASP A 168 17.50 -12.81 20.02
N THR A 169 16.27 -12.30 20.14
CA THR A 169 15.70 -11.83 21.41
C THR A 169 14.31 -12.39 21.73
N GLY A 170 13.82 -13.33 20.91
CA GLY A 170 12.49 -13.92 21.04
C GLY A 170 11.36 -12.95 20.66
N THR A 171 10.12 -13.43 20.79
CA THR A 171 8.91 -12.66 20.47
C THR A 171 8.82 -11.36 21.28
N GLY A 172 9.22 -11.38 22.56
CA GLY A 172 9.18 -10.19 23.41
C GLY A 172 10.09 -9.05 22.92
N GLY A 173 11.32 -9.37 22.50
CA GLY A 173 12.23 -8.37 21.94
C GLY A 173 11.80 -7.91 20.55
N LEU A 174 11.21 -8.78 19.72
CA LEU A 174 10.51 -8.37 18.49
C LEU A 174 9.44 -7.31 18.80
N LEU A 175 8.52 -7.59 19.72
CA LEU A 175 7.42 -6.67 20.08
C LEU A 175 7.93 -5.33 20.61
N ALA A 176 8.93 -5.35 21.48
CA ALA A 176 9.58 -4.15 22.00
C ALA A 176 10.33 -3.34 20.93
N SER A 177 10.80 -4.00 19.86
CA SER A 177 11.52 -3.33 18.78
C SER A 177 10.61 -2.54 17.83
N LEU A 178 9.31 -2.83 17.80
CA LEU A 178 8.39 -2.31 16.77
C LEU A 178 8.34 -0.79 16.76
N HIS A 179 8.21 -0.17 17.94
CA HIS A 179 8.10 1.28 18.06
C HIS A 179 8.36 1.73 19.51
N PRO A 180 8.97 2.90 19.76
CA PRO A 180 9.23 3.39 21.13
C PRO A 180 7.99 3.68 21.98
N GLU A 181 6.84 3.92 21.35
CA GLU A 181 5.56 4.06 22.08
C GLU A 181 4.88 2.70 22.35
N ILE A 182 5.39 1.60 21.78
CA ILE A 182 4.95 0.25 22.15
C ILE A 182 5.80 -0.21 23.33
N ARG A 183 5.13 -0.62 24.41
CA ARG A 183 5.79 -1.15 25.59
C ARG A 183 5.39 -2.60 25.80
N TRP A 184 6.37 -3.49 25.79
CA TRP A 184 6.19 -4.88 26.19
C TRP A 184 6.57 -5.03 27.66
N ASP A 185 5.59 -5.38 28.49
CA ASP A 185 5.76 -5.72 29.90
C ASP A 185 5.02 -7.05 30.15
N PRO A 186 5.68 -8.21 29.91
CA PRO A 186 5.00 -9.49 29.81
C PRO A 186 4.04 -9.74 30.98
N PRO A 187 2.79 -10.20 30.71
CA PRO A 187 2.25 -10.63 29.41
C PRO A 187 1.55 -9.51 28.61
N VAL A 188 1.72 -8.24 28.98
CA VAL A 188 0.95 -7.11 28.45
C VAL A 188 1.73 -6.32 27.40
N LEU A 189 1.14 -6.16 26.22
CA LEU A 189 1.61 -5.25 25.19
C LEU A 189 0.80 -3.96 25.23
N SER A 190 1.43 -2.85 25.62
CA SER A 190 0.80 -1.53 25.67
C SER A 190 1.03 -0.76 24.37
N VAL A 191 -0.05 -0.20 23.80
CA VAL A 191 -0.05 0.54 22.53
C VAL A 191 -0.83 1.85 22.72
N PRO A 192 -0.40 2.98 22.15
CA PRO A 192 -1.18 4.21 22.16
C PRO A 192 -2.59 4.00 21.59
N CYS A 193 -3.57 4.57 22.26
CA CYS A 193 -4.97 4.52 21.85
C CYS A 193 -5.71 5.68 22.52
N ALA A 194 -6.64 6.30 21.77
CA ALA A 194 -7.55 7.34 22.23
C ALA A 194 -8.39 6.91 23.45
N PHE A 195 -8.65 5.61 23.59
CA PHE A 195 -9.38 5.05 24.71
C PHE A 195 -8.45 4.30 25.66
N ASP A 196 -8.81 4.26 26.93
CA ASP A 196 -8.23 3.34 27.89
C ASP A 196 -9.04 2.03 27.85
N THR A 197 -8.45 0.97 27.32
CA THR A 197 -9.14 -0.30 27.10
C THR A 197 -8.17 -1.48 27.12
N ASP A 198 -8.72 -2.65 27.43
CA ASP A 198 -8.02 -3.92 27.48
C ASP A 198 -8.56 -4.84 26.38
N LEU A 199 -7.66 -5.52 25.68
CA LEU A 199 -7.99 -6.52 24.67
C LEU A 199 -7.29 -7.83 24.97
N GLU A 200 -8.02 -8.92 24.73
CA GLU A 200 -7.49 -10.28 24.83
C GLU A 200 -7.66 -10.94 23.47
N PRO A 201 -6.56 -11.26 22.76
CA PRO A 201 -6.66 -12.03 21.52
C PRO A 201 -7.14 -13.46 21.77
N ALA A 202 -7.09 -13.96 23.00
CA ALA A 202 -7.68 -15.24 23.41
C ALA A 202 -7.18 -16.45 22.59
N GLY A 203 -5.87 -16.52 22.33
CA GLY A 203 -5.23 -17.58 21.56
C GLY A 203 -5.24 -17.36 20.04
N ARG A 204 -5.80 -16.25 19.54
CA ARG A 204 -5.85 -15.91 18.11
C ARG A 204 -4.52 -15.39 17.56
N GLY A 205 -3.67 -14.84 18.43
CA GLY A 205 -2.39 -14.26 18.04
C GLY A 205 -2.48 -12.82 17.52
N LEU A 206 -1.37 -12.37 16.95
CA LEU A 206 -1.15 -10.99 16.53
C LEU A 206 -0.51 -10.94 15.14
N ASP A 207 -1.15 -10.22 14.22
CA ASP A 207 -0.59 -9.91 12.90
C ASP A 207 0.05 -8.51 12.94
N LEU A 208 1.37 -8.49 12.82
CA LEU A 208 2.19 -7.28 12.79
C LEU A 208 2.29 -6.78 11.35
N VAL A 209 1.66 -5.64 11.07
CA VAL A 209 1.59 -5.07 9.71
C VAL A 209 2.41 -3.78 9.64
N PRO A 210 3.47 -3.70 8.83
CA PRO A 210 4.20 -2.45 8.67
C PRO A 210 3.30 -1.41 7.97
N THR A 211 3.46 -0.13 8.33
CA THR A 211 2.86 1.00 7.62
C THR A 211 3.86 2.09 7.35
N PHE A 212 3.73 2.82 6.24
CA PHE A 212 4.68 3.86 5.86
C PHE A 212 4.17 5.27 6.15
N PHE A 213 2.95 5.58 5.73
CA PHE A 213 2.40 6.93 5.87
C PHE A 213 1.98 7.23 7.30
N TRP A 214 1.50 6.24 8.05
CA TRP A 214 1.03 6.46 9.42
C TRP A 214 2.20 6.44 10.41
N PRO A 215 2.43 7.52 11.17
CA PRO A 215 3.66 7.67 11.96
C PRO A 215 3.61 7.01 13.35
N ARG A 216 2.49 6.40 13.74
CA ARG A 216 2.26 5.85 15.09
C ARG A 216 1.75 4.41 15.01
N PRO A 217 1.92 3.61 16.06
CA PRO A 217 1.25 2.32 16.18
C PRO A 217 -0.26 2.47 16.12
N LEU A 218 -0.93 1.48 15.54
CA LEU A 218 -2.39 1.46 15.41
C LEU A 218 -2.86 -0.01 15.49
N ALA A 219 -3.60 -0.35 16.54
CA ALA A 219 -4.32 -1.62 16.60
C ALA A 219 -5.73 -1.43 16.02
N LEU A 220 -6.18 -2.37 15.20
CA LEU A 220 -7.59 -2.38 14.77
C LEU A 220 -8.44 -2.93 15.92
N LEU A 221 -9.44 -2.16 16.34
CA LEU A 221 -10.28 -2.46 17.50
C LEU A 221 -11.61 -3.14 17.13
N ASP A 222 -11.95 -3.12 15.84
CA ASP A 222 -12.92 -4.01 15.22
C ASP A 222 -12.61 -5.46 15.64
N ASN A 223 -13.48 -6.03 16.48
CA ASN A 223 -13.45 -7.43 16.90
C ASN A 223 -14.63 -8.21 16.31
N ALA A 224 -15.21 -7.73 15.21
CA ALA A 224 -16.44 -8.30 14.67
C ALA A 224 -16.21 -9.66 13.98
N GLU A 225 -14.96 -10.02 13.69
CA GLU A 225 -14.58 -11.40 13.35
C GLU A 225 -13.89 -12.09 14.52
N PRO A 226 -14.61 -12.93 15.28
CA PRO A 226 -14.05 -13.58 16.46
C PRO A 226 -12.90 -14.53 16.13
N GLU A 227 -12.72 -14.97 14.89
CA GLU A 227 -11.67 -15.95 14.53
C GLU A 227 -10.37 -15.33 14.00
N ARG A 228 -10.33 -14.01 13.75
CA ARG A 228 -9.14 -13.36 13.19
C ARG A 228 -8.13 -12.98 14.28
N PRO A 229 -6.82 -13.05 13.99
CA PRO A 229 -5.80 -12.48 14.87
C PRO A 229 -6.00 -10.97 15.01
N LEU A 230 -5.55 -10.41 16.13
CA LEU A 230 -5.53 -8.96 16.30
C LEU A 230 -4.51 -8.36 15.32
N VAL A 231 -4.87 -7.29 14.63
CA VAL A 231 -3.97 -6.60 13.69
C VAL A 231 -3.33 -5.41 14.39
N LEU A 232 -2.01 -5.42 14.51
CA LEU A 232 -1.22 -4.29 14.98
C LEU A 232 -0.39 -3.71 13.85
N ARG A 233 -0.78 -2.52 13.39
CA ARG A 233 0.00 -1.74 12.45
C ARG A 233 1.10 -0.98 13.18
N TYR A 234 2.31 -0.97 12.62
CA TYR A 234 3.45 -0.24 13.18
C TYR A 234 4.22 0.50 12.09
N PRO A 235 4.71 1.72 12.38
CA PRO A 235 5.41 2.52 11.39
C PRO A 235 6.75 1.87 11.01
N LEU A 236 7.02 1.81 9.70
CA LEU A 236 8.34 1.56 9.16
C LEU A 236 9.30 2.63 9.71
N ALA A 237 10.52 2.21 10.08
CA ALA A 237 11.46 3.01 10.86
C ALA A 237 11.56 4.49 10.40
N ARG A 238 11.51 5.38 11.38
CA ARG A 238 11.15 6.80 11.26
C ARG A 238 12.29 7.76 10.94
N ASP A 239 13.41 7.27 10.41
CA ASP A 239 14.52 8.17 10.12
C ASP A 239 14.30 8.93 8.80
N LEU A 240 14.74 10.18 8.79
CA LEU A 240 14.63 11.05 7.62
C LEU A 240 15.37 10.46 6.40
N ALA A 241 16.36 9.58 6.64
CA ALA A 241 17.10 8.89 5.60
C ALA A 241 16.22 7.87 4.87
N THR A 242 15.37 7.12 5.57
CA THR A 242 14.42 6.15 5.01
C THR A 242 13.36 6.86 4.17
N TYR A 243 12.77 7.94 4.69
CA TYR A 243 11.87 8.78 3.88
C TYR A 243 12.58 9.32 2.64
N ARG A 244 13.78 9.89 2.79
CA ARG A 244 14.56 10.41 1.65
C ARG A 244 14.92 9.33 0.65
N ALA A 245 15.27 8.11 1.05
CA ALA A 245 15.58 7.03 0.13
C ALA A 245 14.36 6.64 -0.74
N VAL A 246 13.17 6.63 -0.15
CA VAL A 246 11.92 6.38 -0.88
C VAL A 246 11.59 7.52 -1.85
N TRP A 247 11.79 8.78 -1.44
CA TRP A 247 11.39 9.94 -2.26
C TRP A 247 12.46 10.45 -3.24
N ALA A 248 13.74 10.20 -2.96
CA ALA A 248 14.87 10.65 -3.79
C ALA A 248 15.03 9.82 -5.06
N ALA A 249 14.46 8.61 -5.12
CA ALA A 249 14.49 7.75 -6.30
C ALA A 249 13.67 8.31 -7.48
N ALA A 250 12.87 9.36 -7.29
CA ALA A 250 12.18 10.07 -8.37
C ALA A 250 13.09 11.06 -9.12
N ALA A 251 14.38 10.73 -9.32
CA ALA A 251 15.19 11.45 -10.29
C ALA A 251 14.63 11.14 -11.68
N PRO A 252 14.34 12.16 -12.52
CA PRO A 252 14.00 11.89 -13.91
C PRO A 252 15.16 11.08 -14.50
N PRO A 253 14.88 9.97 -15.17
CA PRO A 253 15.95 9.22 -15.80
C PRO A 253 16.76 10.16 -16.70
N GLY A 254 18.06 9.92 -16.79
CA GLY A 254 18.88 10.50 -17.85
C GLY A 254 18.24 10.24 -19.24
N PRO A 255 18.73 10.88 -20.31
CA PRO A 255 18.05 10.96 -21.61
C PRO A 255 17.54 9.63 -22.19
N ASP A 256 18.09 8.48 -21.75
CA ASP A 256 17.69 7.15 -22.21
C ASP A 256 16.75 6.35 -21.26
N GLY A 257 16.59 6.68 -19.96
CA GLY A 257 15.82 5.84 -19.02
C GLY A 257 16.65 4.94 -18.11
N ALA A 258 16.27 4.74 -16.83
CA ALA A 258 16.88 3.72 -15.95
C ALA A 258 16.73 2.29 -16.52
N LEU A 259 15.61 2.03 -17.20
CA LEU A 259 15.36 0.78 -17.90
C LEU A 259 16.30 0.57 -19.09
N ALA A 260 16.67 1.64 -19.80
CA ALA A 260 17.66 1.57 -20.87
C ALA A 260 19.07 1.36 -20.34
N ALA A 261 19.41 1.87 -19.15
CA ALA A 261 20.69 1.55 -18.51
C ALA A 261 20.79 0.06 -18.14
N LEU A 262 19.70 -0.55 -17.67
CA LEU A 262 19.66 -1.96 -17.28
C LEU A 262 19.58 -2.92 -18.47
N LEU A 263 18.67 -2.63 -19.41
CA LEU A 263 18.35 -3.54 -20.53
C LEU A 263 19.02 -3.11 -21.84
N GLY A 264 19.59 -1.92 -21.93
CA GLY A 264 19.91 -1.29 -23.21
C GLY A 264 18.68 -0.66 -23.87
N THR A 265 18.90 0.44 -24.59
CA THR A 265 17.87 1.31 -25.16
C THR A 265 16.83 0.56 -26.00
N THR A 266 17.26 -0.33 -26.89
CA THR A 266 16.34 -1.03 -27.79
C THR A 266 15.47 -2.05 -27.07
N ARG A 267 16.01 -2.80 -26.10
CA ARG A 267 15.21 -3.76 -25.29
C ARG A 267 14.22 -3.02 -24.40
N ALA A 268 14.61 -1.90 -23.80
CA ALA A 268 13.71 -1.05 -23.02
C ALA A 268 12.55 -0.53 -23.88
N ARG A 269 12.84 0.00 -25.09
CA ARG A 269 11.81 0.45 -26.04
C ARG A 269 10.91 -0.68 -26.52
N THR A 270 11.45 -1.87 -26.80
CA THR A 270 10.65 -3.05 -27.18
C THR A 270 9.71 -3.48 -26.04
N LEU A 271 10.19 -3.46 -24.78
CA LEU A 271 9.36 -3.77 -23.62
C LEU A 271 8.22 -2.75 -23.45
N GLN A 272 8.53 -1.45 -23.55
CA GLN A 272 7.52 -0.38 -23.51
C GLN A 272 6.51 -0.50 -24.66
N ALA A 273 6.96 -0.77 -25.88
CA ALA A 273 6.10 -0.91 -27.05
C ALA A 273 5.13 -2.12 -26.94
N ALA A 274 5.48 -3.12 -26.14
CA ALA A 274 4.65 -4.30 -25.87
C ALA A 274 3.62 -4.08 -24.72
N ALA A 275 3.57 -2.89 -24.12
CA ALA A 275 2.56 -2.55 -23.12
C ALA A 275 1.13 -2.69 -23.64
N ALA A 276 0.92 -2.38 -24.93
CA ALA A 276 -0.23 -2.81 -25.69
C ALA A 276 0.16 -4.01 -26.56
N PRO A 277 -0.52 -5.18 -26.44
CA PRO A 277 -0.15 -6.40 -27.16
C PRO A 277 0.07 -6.16 -28.66
N ALA A 278 1.20 -6.60 -29.20
CA ALA A 278 1.61 -6.25 -30.57
C ALA A 278 2.33 -7.39 -31.27
N GLY A 279 2.18 -7.47 -32.60
CA GLY A 279 2.97 -8.38 -33.42
C GLY A 279 4.39 -7.87 -33.67
N THR A 280 5.28 -8.74 -34.15
CA THR A 280 6.69 -8.40 -34.36
C THR A 280 6.91 -7.24 -35.33
N ALA A 281 6.13 -7.18 -36.42
CA ALA A 281 6.19 -6.07 -37.38
C ALA A 281 5.72 -4.74 -36.76
N GLU A 282 4.74 -4.80 -35.85
CA GLU A 282 4.26 -3.61 -35.15
C GLU A 282 5.25 -3.13 -34.09
N LEU A 283 5.91 -4.04 -33.37
CA LEU A 283 7.02 -3.69 -32.48
C LEU A 283 8.17 -3.03 -33.25
N ALA A 284 8.53 -3.56 -34.42
CA ALA A 284 9.55 -3.00 -35.29
C ALA A 284 9.22 -1.54 -35.67
N ARG A 285 7.97 -1.29 -36.09
CA ARG A 285 7.47 0.05 -36.40
C ARG A 285 7.49 0.98 -35.18
N ARG A 286 7.00 0.52 -34.01
CA ARG A 286 6.93 1.33 -32.77
C ARG A 286 8.31 1.70 -32.23
N THR A 287 9.32 0.87 -32.50
CA THR A 287 10.68 1.05 -31.98
C THR A 287 11.67 1.62 -33.00
N GLY A 288 11.25 1.78 -34.26
CA GLY A 288 12.11 2.26 -35.34
C GLY A 288 13.21 1.26 -35.74
N THR A 289 12.98 -0.04 -35.52
CA THR A 289 13.96 -1.10 -35.84
C THR A 289 13.49 -2.00 -36.97
N SER A 290 14.39 -2.84 -37.50
CA SER A 290 14.00 -3.87 -38.47
C SER A 290 13.12 -4.97 -37.83
N PRO A 291 12.29 -5.69 -38.61
CA PRO A 291 11.55 -6.85 -38.12
C PRO A 291 12.44 -7.94 -37.51
N ALA A 292 13.64 -8.15 -38.06
CA ALA A 292 14.60 -9.13 -37.53
C ALA A 292 15.14 -8.70 -36.15
N THR A 293 15.48 -7.41 -36.00
CA THR A 293 15.92 -6.82 -34.73
C THR A 293 14.81 -6.87 -33.69
N ALA A 294 13.57 -6.54 -34.06
CA ALA A 294 12.42 -6.62 -33.18
C ALA A 294 12.14 -8.06 -32.72
N SER A 295 12.22 -9.04 -33.64
CA SER A 295 12.08 -10.47 -33.32
C SER A 295 13.15 -10.94 -32.34
N HIS A 296 14.41 -10.53 -32.58
CA HIS A 296 15.53 -10.85 -31.70
C HIS A 296 15.29 -10.31 -30.28
N HIS A 297 14.96 -9.02 -30.13
CA HIS A 297 14.71 -8.43 -28.82
C HIS A 297 13.47 -9.01 -28.13
N ALA A 298 12.39 -9.27 -28.87
CA ALA A 298 11.21 -9.95 -28.33
C ALA A 298 11.54 -11.36 -27.82
N SER A 299 12.39 -12.09 -28.53
CA SER A 299 12.86 -13.42 -28.09
C SER A 299 13.70 -13.35 -26.81
N VAL A 300 14.63 -12.39 -26.72
CA VAL A 300 15.45 -12.18 -25.52
C VAL A 300 14.59 -11.80 -24.31
N LEU A 301 13.65 -10.85 -24.47
CA LEU A 301 12.74 -10.43 -23.41
C LEU A 301 11.80 -11.56 -22.98
N ARG A 302 11.37 -12.41 -23.91
CA ARG A 302 10.60 -13.62 -23.60
C ARG A 302 11.43 -14.66 -22.84
N ALA A 303 12.67 -14.89 -23.25
CA ALA A 303 13.58 -15.80 -22.55
C ALA A 303 13.88 -15.33 -21.12
N ALA A 304 13.90 -14.01 -20.90
CA ALA A 304 14.02 -13.39 -19.59
C ALA A 304 12.69 -13.37 -18.78
N GLY A 305 11.60 -13.92 -19.32
CA GLY A 305 10.30 -13.96 -18.64
C GLY A 305 9.55 -12.62 -18.60
N LEU A 306 9.96 -11.61 -19.37
CA LEU A 306 9.34 -10.28 -19.39
C LEU A 306 8.22 -10.15 -20.44
N LEU A 307 8.26 -10.99 -21.49
CA LEU A 307 7.22 -11.10 -22.49
C LEU A 307 6.67 -12.53 -22.55
N THR A 308 5.36 -12.64 -22.78
CA THR A 308 4.73 -13.85 -23.29
C THR A 308 4.39 -13.67 -24.76
N THR A 309 4.11 -14.77 -25.44
CA THR A 309 3.81 -14.78 -26.86
C THR A 309 2.65 -15.73 -27.13
N GLU A 310 1.57 -15.19 -27.67
CA GLU A 310 0.36 -15.93 -28.01
C GLU A 310 0.18 -15.94 -29.53
N ARG A 311 -0.29 -17.07 -30.08
CA ARG A 311 -0.65 -17.16 -31.49
C ARG A 311 -2.07 -16.65 -31.67
N ASP A 312 -2.24 -15.67 -32.54
CA ASP A 312 -3.53 -15.08 -32.90
C ASP A 312 -3.74 -15.30 -34.39
N GLY A 313 -4.47 -16.37 -34.73
CA GLY A 313 -4.65 -16.84 -36.11
C GLY A 313 -3.32 -17.24 -36.77
N SER A 314 -3.00 -16.61 -37.90
CA SER A 314 -1.71 -16.77 -38.61
C SER A 314 -0.58 -15.91 -38.03
N GLY A 315 -0.88 -15.09 -37.02
CA GLY A 315 0.03 -14.13 -36.42
C GLY A 315 0.54 -14.52 -35.04
N VAL A 316 1.50 -13.73 -34.56
CA VAL A 316 2.07 -13.83 -33.22
C VAL A 316 1.89 -12.49 -32.53
N ARG A 317 1.40 -12.49 -31.29
CA ARG A 317 1.31 -11.29 -30.45
C ARG A 317 2.18 -11.45 -29.22
N HIS A 318 2.99 -10.43 -28.97
CA HIS A 318 3.79 -10.32 -27.75
C HIS A 318 3.04 -9.45 -26.75
N ALA A 319 2.96 -9.91 -25.50
CA ALA A 319 2.34 -9.19 -24.40
C ALA A 319 3.25 -9.24 -23.17
N LEU A 320 3.14 -8.24 -22.29
CA LEU A 320 3.88 -8.24 -21.03
C LEU A 320 3.41 -9.37 -20.11
N THR A 321 4.37 -10.05 -19.50
CA THR A 321 4.09 -10.86 -18.30
C THR A 321 3.82 -9.94 -17.10
N PRO A 322 3.32 -10.46 -15.96
CA PRO A 322 3.23 -9.67 -14.74
C PRO A 322 4.56 -9.03 -14.34
N MET A 323 5.68 -9.75 -14.50
CA MET A 323 7.04 -9.23 -14.24
C MET A 323 7.41 -8.10 -15.22
N GLY A 324 7.14 -8.26 -16.52
CA GLY A 324 7.38 -7.21 -17.51
C GLY A 324 6.56 -5.93 -17.24
N ARG A 325 5.33 -6.08 -16.74
CA ARG A 325 4.46 -4.96 -16.36
C ARG A 325 4.97 -4.23 -15.12
N ALA A 326 5.37 -4.97 -14.08
CA ALA A 326 5.94 -4.40 -12.86
C ALA A 326 7.18 -3.54 -13.16
N LEU A 327 8.07 -4.02 -14.05
CA LEU A 327 9.26 -3.30 -14.50
C LEU A 327 8.97 -1.97 -15.21
N LEU A 328 7.82 -1.85 -15.90
CA LEU A 328 7.42 -0.59 -16.54
C LEU A 328 6.71 0.36 -15.58
N GLN A 329 5.88 -0.17 -14.67
CA GLN A 329 5.11 0.62 -13.70
C GLN A 329 6.02 1.30 -12.67
N ASP A 330 7.15 0.67 -12.34
CA ASP A 330 8.15 1.23 -11.45
C ASP A 330 8.91 2.44 -12.04
N HIS A 331 8.80 2.69 -13.35
CA HIS A 331 9.61 3.71 -14.05
C HIS A 331 8.78 4.71 -14.87
N ALA A 332 7.46 4.58 -14.88
CA ALA A 332 6.57 5.50 -15.58
C ALA A 332 6.28 6.74 -14.70
N LEU A 333 7.15 7.75 -14.78
CA LEU A 333 6.73 9.11 -14.42
C LEU A 333 5.65 9.55 -15.42
N PRO A 334 4.53 10.15 -14.98
CA PRO A 334 3.57 10.76 -15.90
C PRO A 334 4.27 11.87 -16.71
N PRO A 335 3.95 12.03 -18.00
CA PRO A 335 4.51 13.13 -18.80
C PRO A 335 4.12 14.47 -18.16
N PRO A 336 5.02 15.48 -18.18
CA PRO A 336 4.64 16.82 -17.78
C PRO A 336 3.50 17.29 -18.69
N SER A 337 2.35 17.58 -18.10
CA SER A 337 1.24 18.23 -18.80
C SER A 337 1.71 19.62 -19.22
N ALA A 338 1.64 19.89 -20.52
CA ALA A 338 1.81 21.23 -21.09
C ALA A 338 0.63 22.13 -20.73
#